data_AF-A0A0W0ZPC1-F1
#
_entry.id   AF-A0A0W0ZPC1-F1
#
_cell.length_a   1.000
_cell.length_b   1.000
_cell.length_c   1.000
_cell.angle_alpha   90.00
_cell.angle_beta   90.00
_cell.angle_gamma   90.00
#
_symmetry.space_group_name_H-M   'P 1'
#
loop_
_entity.id
_entity.type
_entity.pdbx_description
1 polymer ?
#
loop_
_entity_poly.entity_id
_entity_poly.type
_entity_poly.pdbx_seq_one_letter_code
_entity_poly.pdbx_strand_id
1 'polypeptide(L)'
;MYQPINKLFFYFLASISAPVFASEFAPIEINLDPNKPVILANTNKQIISMLCEVHAVSSAKNSISIQIVSGKGKFNGTTFKQGDYLVWTLTNMQQIPVVADPGTKAQVTDLGTHAVKALCY
;
A
#
# COMPACT_ATOMS: atom_id res chain seq x y z
N MET A 1 -67.48 28.66 30.45
CA MET A 1 -66.08 29.14 30.48
C MET A 1 -65.24 27.95 30.94
N TYR A 2 -64.41 27.27 30.17
CA TYR A 2 -63.60 27.61 29.00
C TYR A 2 -63.50 26.41 28.03
N GLN A 3 -63.30 26.72 26.75
CA GLN A 3 -63.02 25.79 25.64
C GLN A 3 -61.50 25.41 25.56
N PRO A 4 -61.12 24.44 24.70
CA PRO A 4 -59.86 23.68 24.73
C PRO A 4 -58.75 24.27 23.83
N ILE A 5 -57.47 23.99 24.13
CA ILE A 5 -56.29 24.26 23.28
C ILE A 5 -55.33 23.08 23.50
N ASN A 6 -55.20 22.12 22.59
CA ASN A 6 -54.53 22.13 21.28
C ASN A 6 -53.00 22.14 21.37
N LYS A 7 -52.41 21.14 20.69
CA LYS A 7 -51.03 21.06 20.20
C LYS A 7 -49.92 21.05 21.24
N LEU A 8 -49.10 20.00 21.17
CA LEU A 8 -47.70 20.06 20.70
C LEU A 8 -46.92 18.98 21.47
N PHE A 9 -46.35 18.02 20.75
CA PHE A 9 -45.01 17.47 21.00
C PHE A 9 -44.81 16.33 20.00
N PHE A 10 -44.55 16.71 18.74
CA PHE A 10 -44.01 15.78 17.76
C PHE A 10 -42.54 15.56 18.08
N TYR A 11 -42.18 14.28 18.18
CA TYR A 11 -40.90 13.75 18.58
C TYR A 11 -39.73 14.30 17.76
N PHE A 12 -38.64 14.60 18.46
CA PHE A 12 -37.31 14.87 17.93
C PHE A 12 -36.90 13.80 16.90
N LEU A 13 -36.67 14.21 15.64
CA LEU A 13 -35.84 13.42 14.72
C LEU A 13 -34.38 13.52 15.19
N ALA A 14 -33.91 12.47 15.84
CA ALA A 14 -32.49 12.28 16.12
C ALA A 14 -31.74 12.13 14.79
N SER A 15 -30.86 13.08 14.50
CA SER A 15 -29.92 13.03 13.38
C SER A 15 -28.94 11.87 13.60
N ILE A 16 -29.09 10.80 12.82
CA ILE A 16 -28.13 9.70 12.80
C ILE A 16 -26.98 10.10 11.86
N SER A 17 -26.04 10.91 12.36
CA SER A 17 -24.77 11.08 11.66
C SER A 17 -23.95 9.81 11.90
N ALA A 18 -23.88 8.92 10.90
CA ALA A 18 -22.94 7.82 10.91
C ALA A 18 -21.51 8.40 10.90
N PRO A 19 -20.63 8.00 11.83
CA PRO A 19 -19.22 8.36 11.73
C PRO A 19 -18.62 7.57 10.56
N VAL A 20 -18.20 8.29 9.52
CA VAL A 20 -17.33 7.74 8.47
C VAL A 20 -15.96 7.56 9.11
N PHE A 21 -15.67 6.36 9.62
CA PHE A 21 -14.34 5.99 10.05
C PHE A 21 -13.45 5.87 8.80
N ALA A 22 -12.85 6.97 8.36
CA ALA A 22 -11.69 6.91 7.49
C ALA A 22 -10.51 6.43 8.33
N SER A 23 -9.99 5.24 8.06
CA SER A 23 -8.81 4.72 8.75
C SER A 23 -7.58 5.54 8.36
N GLU A 24 -7.02 6.29 9.32
CA GLU A 24 -5.80 7.10 9.21
C GLU A 24 -4.53 6.24 9.18
N PHE A 25 -4.35 5.41 8.16
CA PHE A 25 -3.02 4.84 7.88
C PHE A 25 -2.40 5.62 6.72
N ALA A 26 -1.41 6.45 7.03
CA ALA A 26 -0.62 7.13 6.01
C ALA A 26 0.09 6.07 5.15
N PRO A 27 0.10 6.23 3.81
CA PRO A 27 0.77 5.28 2.94
C PRO A 27 2.27 5.22 3.23
N ILE A 28 2.84 4.03 3.11
CA ILE A 28 4.29 3.84 3.17
C ILE A 28 4.86 4.27 1.83
N GLU A 29 5.69 5.31 1.86
CA GLU A 29 6.39 5.80 0.68
C GLU A 29 7.76 5.11 0.54
N ILE A 30 7.99 4.51 -0.61
CA ILE A 30 9.26 3.88 -0.98
C ILE A 30 9.83 4.62 -2.17
N ASN A 31 11.04 5.17 -2.01
CA ASN A 31 11.76 5.84 -3.08
C ASN A 31 12.96 4.98 -3.49
N LEU A 32 13.04 4.66 -4.77
CA LEU A 32 14.12 3.89 -5.38
C LEU A 32 14.90 4.82 -6.31
N ASP A 33 16.08 5.21 -5.87
CA ASP A 33 17.03 5.93 -6.71
C ASP A 33 17.63 4.98 -7.77
N PRO A 34 17.92 5.49 -8.98
CA PRO A 34 18.53 4.68 -10.03
C PRO A 34 19.82 4.01 -9.58
N ASN A 35 19.91 2.69 -9.80
CA ASN A 35 21.06 1.84 -9.51
C ASN A 35 21.51 1.85 -8.04
N LYS A 36 20.68 2.33 -7.11
CA LYS A 36 20.95 2.28 -5.67
C LYS A 36 20.07 1.22 -5.01
N PRO A 37 20.66 0.14 -4.48
CA PRO A 37 19.89 -0.88 -3.79
C PRO A 37 19.32 -0.35 -2.47
N VAL A 38 18.07 -0.72 -2.19
CA VAL A 38 17.35 -0.43 -0.94
C VAL A 38 16.91 -1.74 -0.29
N ILE A 39 17.08 -1.86 1.03
CA ILE A 39 16.57 -3.02 1.78
C ILE A 39 15.17 -2.71 2.28
N LEU A 40 14.19 -3.47 1.79
CA LEU A 40 12.82 -3.49 2.30
C LEU A 40 12.66 -4.68 3.25
N ALA A 41 12.06 -4.46 4.41
CA ALA A 41 11.92 -5.48 5.42
C ALA A 41 10.53 -5.45 6.06
N ASN A 42 9.91 -6.61 6.22
CA ASN A 42 8.78 -6.77 7.12
C ASN A 42 9.31 -7.02 8.54
N THR A 43 9.44 -5.95 9.33
CA THR A 43 9.84 -6.02 10.75
C THR A 43 8.66 -6.32 11.69
N ASN A 44 7.43 -6.40 11.15
CA ASN A 44 6.26 -6.76 11.95
C ASN A 44 6.29 -8.25 12.31
N LYS A 45 5.59 -8.59 13.39
CA LYS A 45 5.38 -9.99 13.81
C LYS A 45 4.31 -10.72 12.99
N GLN A 46 3.61 -10.00 12.10
CA GLN A 46 2.51 -10.50 11.28
C GLN A 46 2.86 -10.41 9.79
N ILE A 47 2.17 -11.23 8.98
CA ILE A 47 2.24 -11.13 7.52
C ILE A 47 1.69 -9.76 7.13
N ILE A 48 2.43 -9.03 6.29
CA ILE A 48 1.92 -7.81 5.67
C ILE A 48 1.35 -8.16 4.30
N SER A 49 0.23 -7.53 3.95
CA SER A 49 -0.37 -7.59 2.62
C SER A 49 -0.72 -6.17 2.24
N MET A 50 -0.05 -5.64 1.23
CA MET A 50 -0.18 -4.26 0.79
C MET A 50 -0.45 -4.18 -0.70
N LEU A 51 -1.13 -3.12 -1.11
CA LEU A 51 -1.23 -2.74 -2.52
C LEU A 51 -0.33 -1.53 -2.76
N CYS A 52 0.69 -1.69 -3.60
CA CYS A 52 1.63 -0.63 -3.91
C CYS A 52 1.33 -0.02 -5.28
N GLU A 53 1.06 1.28 -5.32
CA GLU A 53 0.95 2.05 -6.55
C GLU A 53 2.32 2.61 -6.94
N VAL A 54 2.75 2.32 -8.18
CA VAL A 54 4.03 2.74 -8.73
C VAL A 54 3.89 4.06 -9.45
N HIS A 55 4.74 5.03 -9.12
CA HIS A 55 4.93 6.27 -9.87
C HIS A 55 6.30 6.24 -10.53
N ALA A 56 6.30 6.27 -11.86
CA ALA A 56 7.52 6.21 -12.66
C ALA A 56 7.38 7.07 -13.91
N VAL A 57 8.50 7.41 -14.56
CA VAL A 57 8.48 8.19 -15.79
C VAL A 57 7.90 7.34 -16.93
N SER A 58 6.70 7.70 -17.42
CA SER A 58 5.97 6.92 -18.43
C SER A 58 6.70 6.75 -19.77
N SER A 59 7.58 7.70 -20.14
CA SER A 59 8.35 7.65 -21.38
C SER A 59 9.64 6.83 -21.28
N ALA A 60 9.99 6.35 -20.08
CA ALA A 60 11.19 5.58 -19.82
C ALA A 60 10.87 4.09 -19.59
N LYS A 61 11.84 3.22 -19.86
CA LYS A 61 11.79 1.83 -19.43
C LYS A 61 12.16 1.77 -17.95
N ASN A 62 11.18 1.45 -17.11
CA ASN A 62 11.38 1.30 -15.67
C ASN A 62 11.40 -0.19 -15.33
N SER A 63 12.45 -0.64 -14.66
CA SER A 63 12.54 -2.04 -14.24
C SER A 63 13.30 -2.13 -12.93
N ILE A 64 12.83 -2.99 -12.04
CA ILE A 64 13.49 -3.25 -10.76
C ILE A 64 14.03 -4.67 -10.75
N SER A 65 15.12 -4.86 -10.01
CA SER A 65 15.50 -6.19 -9.51
C SER A 65 15.09 -6.32 -8.07
N ILE A 66 14.68 -7.53 -7.69
CA ILE A 66 14.35 -7.89 -6.31
C ILE A 66 15.12 -9.16 -5.98
N GLN A 67 15.97 -9.09 -4.96
CA GLN A 67 16.69 -10.23 -4.40
C GLN A 67 16.20 -10.50 -2.98
N ILE A 68 15.76 -11.72 -2.70
CA ILE A 68 15.25 -12.08 -1.37
C ILE A 68 16.40 -12.49 -0.47
N VAL A 69 16.73 -11.62 0.49
CA VAL A 69 17.81 -11.83 1.45
C VAL A 69 17.41 -12.84 2.52
N SER A 70 16.17 -12.80 2.99
CA SER A 70 15.61 -13.74 3.96
C SER A 70 14.09 -13.80 3.87
N GLY A 71 13.50 -14.91 4.31
CA GLY A 71 12.05 -15.08 4.40
C GLY A 71 11.39 -15.47 3.07
N LYS A 72 10.10 -15.14 2.94
CA LYS A 72 9.26 -15.53 1.78
C LYS A 72 8.02 -14.64 1.67
N GLY A 73 7.37 -14.70 0.51
CA GLY A 73 6.20 -13.86 0.25
C GLY A 73 5.71 -13.97 -1.19
N LYS A 74 4.97 -12.96 -1.63
CA LYS A 74 4.47 -12.83 -2.99
C LYS A 74 4.66 -11.41 -3.52
N PHE A 75 5.07 -11.29 -4.77
CA PHE A 75 5.16 -10.05 -5.51
C PHE A 75 4.36 -10.19 -6.80
N ASN A 76 3.31 -9.38 -6.97
CA ASN A 76 2.40 -9.47 -8.10
C ASN A 76 1.86 -10.90 -8.35
N GLY A 77 1.49 -11.61 -7.29
CA GLY A 77 1.04 -13.01 -7.34
C GLY A 77 2.16 -14.06 -7.48
N THR A 78 3.38 -13.66 -7.84
CA THR A 78 4.53 -14.56 -7.94
C THR A 78 5.10 -14.83 -6.56
N THR A 79 5.18 -16.09 -6.15
CA THR A 79 5.75 -16.46 -4.85
C THR A 79 7.28 -16.40 -4.91
N PHE A 80 7.89 -15.86 -3.86
CA PHE A 80 9.34 -15.81 -3.71
C PHE A 80 9.76 -16.37 -2.35
N LYS A 81 11.01 -16.83 -2.26
CA LYS A 81 11.69 -17.30 -1.05
C LYS A 81 13.13 -16.84 -1.04
N GLN A 82 13.80 -16.99 0.11
CA GLN A 82 15.21 -16.66 0.27
C GLN A 82 16.08 -17.23 -0.86
N GLY A 83 16.97 -16.38 -1.38
CA GLY A 83 17.87 -16.69 -2.48
C GLY A 83 17.26 -16.44 -3.85
N ASP A 84 15.94 -16.27 -3.97
CA ASP A 84 15.31 -15.95 -5.24
C ASP A 84 15.74 -14.54 -5.71
N TYR A 85 15.86 -14.43 -7.03
CA TYR A 85 16.14 -13.20 -7.73
C TYR A 85 15.14 -13.06 -8.88
N LEU A 86 14.53 -11.89 -8.99
CA LEU A 86 13.57 -11.57 -10.04
C LEU A 86 13.79 -10.16 -10.58
N VAL A 87 13.48 -9.99 -11.85
CA VAL A 87 13.47 -8.69 -12.52
C VAL A 87 12.05 -8.42 -13.00
N TRP A 88 11.54 -7.23 -12.68
CA TRP A 88 10.18 -6.84 -13.02
C TRP A 88 10.16 -5.52 -13.76
N THR A 89 9.45 -5.47 -14.88
CA THR A 89 9.22 -4.22 -15.62
C THR A 89 8.03 -3.50 -15.00
N LEU A 90 8.19 -2.22 -14.70
CA LEU A 90 7.18 -1.38 -14.07
C LEU A 90 6.57 -0.41 -15.08
N THR A 91 5.27 -0.21 -14.97
CA THR A 91 4.56 0.87 -15.66
C THR A 91 4.12 1.95 -14.66
N ASN A 92 3.98 3.19 -15.13
CA ASN A 92 3.45 4.26 -14.28
C ASN A 92 2.00 3.97 -13.87
N MET A 93 1.65 4.31 -12.63
CA MET A 93 0.39 4.00 -11.94
C MET A 93 0.05 2.51 -11.86
N GLN A 94 1.05 1.63 -12.01
CA GLN A 94 0.84 0.20 -11.85
C GLN A 94 0.53 -0.12 -10.38
N GLN A 95 -0.51 -0.91 -10.16
CA GLN A 95 -0.83 -1.44 -8.84
C GLN A 95 -0.26 -2.86 -8.70
N ILE A 96 0.53 -3.07 -7.65
CA ILE A 96 1.22 -4.33 -7.40
C ILE A 96 0.86 -4.84 -6.01
N PRO A 97 0.19 -6.00 -5.90
CA PRO A 97 -0.03 -6.63 -4.61
C PRO A 97 1.27 -7.26 -4.10
N VAL A 98 1.62 -6.95 -2.85
CA VAL A 98 2.80 -7.46 -2.16
C VAL A 98 2.39 -8.12 -0.86
N VAL A 99 2.84 -9.36 -0.65
CA VAL A 99 2.67 -10.09 0.60
C VAL A 99 4.04 -10.48 1.12
N ALA A 100 4.31 -10.25 2.40
CA ALA A 100 5.59 -10.63 2.98
C ALA A 100 5.41 -11.22 4.39
N ASP A 101 5.97 -12.40 4.61
CA ASP A 101 5.94 -13.05 5.91
C ASP A 101 6.80 -12.26 6.93
N PRO A 102 6.56 -12.42 8.25
CA PRO A 102 7.39 -11.81 9.28
C PRO A 102 8.87 -12.09 9.08
N GLY A 103 9.72 -11.06 9.21
CA GLY A 103 11.17 -11.19 9.06
C GLY A 103 11.67 -11.33 7.61
N THR A 104 10.78 -11.20 6.63
CA THR A 104 11.16 -11.16 5.21
C THR A 104 11.97 -9.90 4.90
N LYS A 105 13.08 -10.06 4.18
CA LYS A 105 13.94 -8.97 3.72
C LYS A 105 14.21 -9.14 2.24
N ALA A 106 14.07 -8.07 1.48
CA ALA A 106 14.38 -8.02 0.06
C ALA A 106 15.27 -6.81 -0.23
N GLN A 107 16.29 -7.03 -1.05
CA GLN A 107 17.05 -5.95 -1.68
C GLN A 107 16.38 -5.62 -3.00
N VAL A 108 15.94 -4.37 -3.15
CA VAL A 108 15.30 -3.88 -4.36
C VAL A 108 16.20 -2.83 -4.98
N THR A 109 16.47 -2.96 -6.28
CA THR A 109 17.29 -1.99 -7.01
C THR A 109 16.53 -1.55 -8.25
N ASP A 110 16.38 -0.25 -8.43
CA ASP A 110 15.94 0.30 -9.71
C ASP A 110 17.06 0.15 -10.74
N LEU A 111 16.78 -0.58 -11.83
CA LEU A 111 17.68 -0.79 -12.96
C LEU A 111 17.46 0.26 -14.06
N GLY A 112 16.52 1.18 -13.87
CA GLY A 112 16.24 2.29 -14.76
C GLY A 112 17.24 3.44 -14.64
N THR A 113 16.93 4.53 -15.33
CA THR A 113 17.69 5.78 -15.32
C THR A 113 17.00 6.91 -14.57
N HIS A 114 15.76 6.69 -14.11
CA HIS A 114 14.92 7.66 -13.43
C HIS A 114 14.37 7.04 -12.15
N ALA A 115 14.30 7.84 -11.08
CA ALA A 115 13.80 7.36 -9.80
C ALA A 115 12.37 6.81 -9.92
N VAL A 116 12.12 5.74 -9.18
CA VAL A 116 10.80 5.11 -9.06
C VAL A 116 10.31 5.33 -7.63
N LYS A 117 9.06 5.77 -7.50
CA LYS A 117 8.37 5.91 -6.22
C LYS A 117 7.24 4.90 -6.12
N ALA A 118 7.01 4.33 -4.94
CA ALA A 118 5.86 3.49 -4.67
C ALA A 118 5.13 3.96 -3.40
N LEU A 119 3.80 3.99 -3.48
CA LEU A 119 2.91 4.26 -2.34
C LEU A 119 2.17 2.99 -1.98
N CYS A 120 2.46 2.44 -0.79
CA CYS A 120 1.86 1.18 -0.34
C CYS A 120 0.85 1.42 0.78
N TYR A 121 -0.34 0.83 0.63
CA TYR A 121 -1.47 0.91 1.56
C TYR A 121 -1.73 -0.44 2.23
#